data_AF-C7QJA9-F1
#
_entry.id   AF-C7QJA9-F1
#
_cell.length_a   1.000
_cell.length_b   1.000
_cell.length_c   1.000
_cell.angle_alpha   90.00
_cell.angle_beta   90.00
_cell.angle_gamma   90.00
#
_symmetry.space_group_name_H-M   'P 1'
#
loop_
_entity.id
_entity.type
_entity.pdbx_description
1 polymer ?
#
loop_
_entity_poly.entity_id
_entity_poly.type
_entity_poly.pdbx_seq_one_letter_code
_entity_poly.pdbx_strand_id
1 'polypeptide(L)'
;MGRGRAKAKQTRVARDLKYRDVRTDLTQLQRELQQDGVHTSNGHSAEAPSQQDDDADDDELYAKYADDDGDDDYDSADDGGAHRSHHRRS
;
A
#
# COMPACT_ATOMS: atom_id res chain seq x y z
N MET A 1 -5.25 -15.42 24.99
CA MET A 1 -3.80 -15.38 25.29
C MET A 1 -2.86 -15.63 24.08
N GLY A 2 -3.30 -15.47 22.82
CA GLY A 2 -2.45 -15.86 21.64
C GLY A 2 -2.01 -14.74 20.69
N ARG A 3 -2.56 -13.53 20.78
CA ARG A 3 -2.38 -12.48 19.76
C ARG A 3 -0.95 -11.90 19.69
N GLY A 4 -0.26 -11.77 20.82
CA GLY A 4 1.11 -11.20 20.86
C GLY A 4 2.14 -12.05 20.12
N ARG A 5 2.04 -13.38 20.22
CA ARG A 5 2.94 -14.31 19.51
C ARG A 5 2.68 -14.31 18.01
N ALA A 6 1.42 -14.27 17.59
CA ALA A 6 1.04 -14.16 16.19
C ALA A 6 1.56 -12.85 15.58
N LYS A 7 1.33 -11.70 16.25
CA LYS A 7 1.83 -10.40 15.80
C LYS A 7 3.35 -10.39 15.65
N ALA A 8 4.08 -10.93 16.65
CA ALA A 8 5.54 -11.03 16.58
C ALA A 8 6.02 -11.90 15.40
N LYS A 9 5.38 -13.04 15.14
CA LYS A 9 5.69 -13.88 13.98
C LYS A 9 5.46 -13.14 12.67
N GLN A 10 4.33 -12.43 12.53
CA GLN A 10 4.01 -11.67 11.33
C GLN A 10 5.00 -10.52 11.09
N THR A 11 5.36 -9.76 12.13
CA THR A 11 6.37 -8.69 12.00
C THR A 11 7.74 -9.23 11.58
N ARG A 12 8.13 -10.41 12.07
CA ARG A 12 9.38 -11.06 11.64
C ARG A 12 9.32 -11.44 10.16
N VAL A 13 8.27 -12.15 9.75
CA VAL A 13 8.07 -12.54 8.34
C VAL A 13 8.05 -11.32 7.42
N ALA A 14 7.35 -10.26 7.81
CA ALA A 14 7.27 -9.03 7.02
C ALA A 14 8.63 -8.34 6.88
N ARG A 15 9.44 -8.29 7.95
CA ARG A 15 10.80 -7.73 7.87
C ARG A 15 11.71 -8.61 7.02
N ASP A 16 11.65 -9.93 7.19
CA ASP A 16 12.42 -10.86 6.37
C ASP A 16 12.07 -10.69 4.89
N LEU A 17 10.79 -10.50 4.57
CA LEU A 17 10.35 -10.25 3.18
C LEU A 17 10.78 -8.87 2.65
N LYS A 18 10.74 -7.83 3.49
CA LYS A 18 11.08 -6.45 3.12
C LYS A 18 12.58 -6.23 2.94
N TYR A 19 13.38 -6.86 3.79
CA TYR A 19 14.83 -6.61 3.88
C TYR A 19 15.67 -7.81 3.42
N ARG A 20 15.06 -8.85 2.83
CA ARG A 20 15.83 -9.88 2.13
C ARG A 20 16.49 -9.29 0.89
N ASP A 21 17.76 -9.61 0.74
CA ASP A 21 18.47 -9.47 -0.52
C ASP A 21 17.94 -10.53 -1.50
N VAL A 22 17.15 -10.11 -2.48
CA VAL A 22 16.63 -11.02 -3.50
C VAL A 22 17.77 -11.32 -4.47
N ARG A 23 18.51 -12.39 -4.20
CA ARG A 23 19.50 -12.93 -5.14
C ARG A 23 18.79 -13.72 -6.22
N THR A 24 18.49 -13.05 -7.32
CA THR A 24 17.99 -13.70 -8.53
C THR A 24 19.15 -14.37 -9.27
N ASP A 25 18.95 -15.61 -9.75
CA ASP A 25 19.89 -16.24 -10.66
C ASP A 25 19.71 -15.62 -12.05
N LEU A 26 20.55 -14.61 -12.34
CA LEU A 26 20.55 -13.91 -13.63
C LEU A 26 20.86 -14.84 -14.79
N THR A 27 21.58 -15.95 -14.56
CA THR A 27 21.90 -16.92 -15.62
C THR A 27 20.68 -17.74 -16.02
N GLN A 28 19.82 -18.08 -15.06
CA GLN A 28 18.55 -18.75 -15.34
C GLN A 28 17.59 -17.81 -16.06
N LEU A 29 17.45 -16.56 -15.58
CA LEU A 29 16.60 -15.55 -16.21
C LEU A 29 17.01 -15.27 -17.66
N GLN A 30 18.32 -15.16 -17.92
CA GLN A 30 18.83 -14.96 -19.27
C GLN A 30 18.49 -16.14 -20.21
N ARG A 31 18.56 -17.38 -19.73
CA ARG A 31 18.18 -18.56 -20.52
C ARG A 31 16.70 -18.55 -20.87
N GLU A 32 15.83 -18.24 -19.91
CA GLU A 32 14.38 -18.16 -20.11
C GLU A 32 14.02 -17.07 -21.15
N LEU A 33 14.58 -15.86 -21.01
CA LEU A 33 14.38 -14.78 -21.98
C LEU A 33 14.87 -15.13 -23.40
N GLN A 34 16.00 -15.83 -23.51
CA GLN A 34 16.51 -16.30 -24.81
C GLN A 34 15.67 -17.43 -25.40
N GLN A 35 15.10 -18.30 -24.57
CA GLN A 35 14.19 -19.36 -25.00
C GLN A 35 12.85 -18.78 -25.44
N ASP A 36 12.24 -17.88 -24.66
CA ASP A 36 10.99 -17.21 -24.99
C ASP A 36 11.13 -16.33 -26.24
N GLY A 37 12.28 -15.67 -26.41
CA GLY A 37 12.60 -14.92 -27.64
C GLY A 37 12.66 -15.78 -28.91
N VAL A 38 12.82 -17.11 -28.79
CA VAL A 38 12.76 -18.07 -29.91
C VAL A 38 11.35 -18.65 -30.08
N HIS A 39 10.56 -18.74 -29.00
CA HIS A 39 9.21 -19.29 -29.00
C HIS A 39 8.09 -18.28 -29.30
N THR A 40 8.35 -16.96 -29.28
CA THR A 40 7.34 -15.93 -29.62
C THR A 40 6.88 -15.93 -31.09
N SER A 41 7.51 -16.72 -31.97
CA SER A 41 7.05 -16.90 -33.35
C SER A 41 5.93 -17.94 -33.51
N ASN A 42 5.57 -18.70 -32.47
CA ASN A 42 4.61 -19.79 -32.62
C ASN A 42 3.66 -19.97 -31.43
N GLY A 43 2.58 -19.17 -31.41
CA GLY A 43 1.26 -19.71 -31.09
C GLY A 43 0.71 -19.56 -29.67
N HIS A 44 0.73 -18.36 -29.08
CA HIS A 44 -0.17 -18.03 -27.96
C HIS A 44 -1.06 -16.84 -28.31
N SER A 45 -2.07 -17.12 -29.13
CA SER A 45 -3.34 -16.39 -29.10
C SER A 45 -4.02 -16.72 -27.76
N ALA A 46 -3.55 -16.11 -26.68
CA ALA A 46 -4.38 -15.97 -25.49
C ALA A 46 -5.36 -14.85 -25.82
N GLU A 47 -6.63 -15.19 -25.99
CA GLU A 47 -7.74 -14.26 -25.90
C GLU A 47 -7.49 -13.36 -24.68
N ALA A 48 -7.09 -12.12 -24.92
CA ALA A 48 -7.08 -11.13 -23.87
C ALA A 48 -8.53 -11.01 -23.39
N PRO A 49 -8.84 -11.15 -22.09
CA PRO A 49 -10.13 -10.68 -21.62
C PRO A 49 -10.20 -9.22 -22.05
N SER A 50 -11.20 -8.89 -22.87
CA SER A 50 -11.50 -7.51 -23.22
C SER A 50 -11.50 -6.72 -21.93
N GLN A 51 -10.48 -5.87 -21.73
CA GLN A 51 -10.52 -4.83 -20.74
C GLN A 51 -11.69 -3.96 -21.18
N GLN A 52 -12.86 -4.24 -20.59
CA GLN A 52 -13.88 -3.22 -20.50
C GLN A 52 -13.19 -2.07 -19.79
N ASP A 53 -13.05 -0.96 -20.50
CA ASP A 53 -12.54 0.28 -19.96
C ASP A 53 -13.45 0.66 -18.78
N ASP A 54 -13.14 0.16 -17.58
CA ASP A 54 -13.69 0.59 -16.30
C ASP A 54 -13.09 1.96 -15.90
N ASP A 55 -12.63 2.74 -16.88
CA ASP A 55 -12.26 4.16 -16.74
C ASP A 55 -13.50 5.06 -16.46
N ALA A 56 -14.69 4.47 -16.45
CA ALA A 56 -15.95 5.18 -16.21
C ALA A 56 -16.16 5.57 -14.73
N ASP A 57 -15.40 5.02 -13.78
CA ASP A 57 -15.71 5.14 -12.35
C ASP A 57 -14.55 5.65 -11.49
N ASP A 58 -13.50 6.26 -12.07
CA ASP A 58 -12.41 6.83 -11.26
C ASP A 58 -12.89 8.03 -10.41
N ASP A 59 -13.82 8.82 -10.96
CA ASP A 59 -14.50 9.90 -10.26
C ASP A 59 -15.40 9.38 -9.12
N GLU A 60 -16.11 8.26 -9.34
CA GLU A 60 -16.96 7.63 -8.31
C GLU A 60 -16.09 6.99 -7.21
N LEU A 61 -14.96 6.40 -7.58
CA LEU A 61 -13.97 5.84 -6.66
C LEU A 61 -13.39 6.94 -5.78
N TYR A 62 -13.00 8.08 -6.37
CA TYR A 62 -12.49 9.24 -5.64
C TYR A 62 -13.54 9.84 -4.70
N ALA A 63 -14.79 9.98 -5.17
CA ALA A 63 -15.90 10.48 -4.35
C ALA A 63 -16.17 9.60 -3.12
N LYS A 64 -16.08 8.27 -3.26
CA LYS A 64 -16.27 7.33 -2.15
C LYS A 64 -15.23 7.47 -1.04
N TYR A 65 -13.97 7.77 -1.38
CA TYR A 65 -12.93 8.02 -0.37
C TYR A 65 -13.02 9.42 0.23
N ALA A 66 -13.43 10.42 -0.57
CA ALA A 66 -13.61 11.78 -0.08
C ALA A 66 -14.78 11.92 0.92
N ASP A 67 -15.84 11.11 0.77
CA ASP A 67 -16.98 11.04 1.71
C ASP A 67 -16.59 10.29 3.01
N ASP A 68 -15.74 9.27 2.93
CA ASP A 68 -15.27 8.46 4.08
C ASP A 68 -14.23 9.20 4.95
N ASP A 69 -13.33 9.98 4.35
CA ASP A 69 -12.30 10.79 5.04
C ASP A 69 -12.78 12.21 5.43
N GLY A 70 -13.99 12.61 5.03
CA GLY A 70 -14.50 13.99 5.18
C GLY A 70 -15.10 14.34 6.55
N ASP A 71 -15.30 13.37 7.44
CA ASP A 71 -15.99 13.53 8.73
C ASP A 71 -15.05 13.38 9.96
N ASP A 72 -13.75 13.52 9.74
CA ASP A 72 -12.76 13.52 10.81
C ASP A 72 -12.66 14.92 11.45
N ASP A 73 -13.56 15.12 12.42
CA ASP A 73 -13.72 16.22 13.37
C ASP A 73 -12.42 16.43 14.21
N TYR A 74 -11.34 16.89 13.58
CA TYR A 74 -10.07 17.25 14.23
C TYR A 74 -9.91 18.77 14.33
N ASP A 75 -10.81 19.45 15.05
CA ASP A 75 -10.53 20.80 15.55
C ASP A 75 -11.13 21.04 16.95
N SER A 76 -10.66 20.30 17.95
CA SER A 76 -10.64 20.82 19.33
C SER A 76 -9.75 20.00 20.27
N ALA A 77 -8.44 20.04 20.08
CA ALA A 77 -7.53 19.69 21.16
C ALA A 77 -6.14 20.30 20.97
N ASP A 78 -5.81 21.25 21.86
CA ASP A 78 -4.45 21.63 22.28
C ASP A 78 -3.70 22.53 21.25
N ASP A 79 -3.02 23.63 21.55
CA ASP A 79 -2.29 24.08 22.73
C ASP A 79 -2.00 25.58 22.53
N GLY A 80 -2.33 26.41 23.52
CA GLY A 80 -2.15 27.86 23.45
C GLY A 80 -1.75 28.43 24.80
N GLY A 81 -0.54 28.10 25.22
CA GLY A 81 0.02 28.53 26.50
C GLY A 81 0.05 30.05 26.74
N ALA A 82 -0.13 30.37 28.02
CA ALA A 82 0.43 31.50 28.78
C ALA A 82 -0.23 32.90 28.70
N HIS A 83 -1.12 33.20 29.65
CA HIS A 83 -1.13 34.53 30.28
C HIS A 83 -1.30 34.44 31.81
N ARG A 84 -0.23 34.84 32.50
CA ARG A 84 -0.20 35.09 33.95
C ARG A 84 -1.15 36.25 34.28
N SER A 85 -1.98 36.10 35.31
CA SER A 85 -2.38 37.23 36.16
C SER A 85 -2.85 36.74 37.54
N HIS A 86 -1.92 36.69 38.48
CA HIS A 86 -2.26 36.73 39.90
C HIS A 86 -2.67 38.16 40.24
N HIS A 87 -3.95 38.49 40.31
CA HIS A 87 -4.42 39.69 41.02
C HIS A 87 -5.51 39.27 42.02
N ARG A 88 -5.08 39.10 43.26
CA ARG A 88 -5.94 38.91 44.44
C ARG A 88 -6.85 40.14 44.61
N ARG A 89 -8.16 39.89 44.56
CA ARG A 89 -9.18 40.19 45.58
C ARG A 89 -8.96 41.43 46.45
N SER A 90 -9.86 42.43 46.32
CA SER A 90 -10.11 43.45 47.34
C SER A 90 -10.89 42.88 48.52
#